data_AF-A0A2E6W4P8-F1
#
_entry.id   AF-A0A2E6W4P8-F1
#
_cell.length_a   1.000
_cell.length_b   1.000
_cell.length_c   1.000
_cell.angle_alpha   90.00
_cell.angle_beta   90.00
_cell.angle_gamma   90.00
#
_symmetry.space_group_name_H-M   'P 1'
#
loop_
_entity.id
_entity.type
_entity.pdbx_description
1 polymer ?
#
loop_
_entity_poly.entity_id
_entity_poly.type
_entity_poly.pdbx_seq_one_letter_code
_entity_poly.pdbx_strand_id
1 'polypeptide(L)'
;MNSKPENLCMAPWTHTYLSPQTERRLCCASREPAQNFKQYIDTEEGTNEYKPQTLEQYWNSERIRRVRMQMLANEVPPECEVCDKKLLNQDVYRDYFNHLFAHKWEDVVLNTDWDGYTTMQPISWDYRFSNLCNFKCRMCGPMLSSAWETEARKQNKIEPWMEKSVKKQIQKFQQDFVEQEFATAVEEHRIEEVYWVGGEPLMYEQHWQYMQRIIELGDGPGLYARYNTNLSRIDYKGVNLYTDILSKIRDWQICASIDGTGAVGEYIRTGLNYKEWLQYFAMGTKIARSDRRKMRIDFTLTLPGLFEIVNICRLARDFNVDILAKVVFAFTPDIAMSPLFLPKHILHAYIDELLLTDYVDNRTIREMLQNLKQRPTFEEEFPDEYAKGRIKGKWRMQALDKLRGGMQFRDTLKTIQAREFWDEIC
;
A
#
# COMPACT_ATOMS: atom_id res chain seq x y z
N MET A 1 5.95 14.35 32.69
CA MET A 1 6.93 13.33 32.23
C MET A 1 7.91 14.04 31.31
N ASN A 2 9.22 14.10 31.63
CA ASN A 2 10.16 14.98 30.91
C ASN A 2 10.76 14.37 29.62
N SER A 3 10.41 13.14 29.26
CA SER A 3 10.83 12.52 27.99
C SER A 3 9.75 11.59 27.44
N LYS A 4 9.59 11.57 26.11
CA LYS A 4 8.71 10.63 25.40
C LYS A 4 9.12 9.18 25.71
N PRO A 5 8.19 8.28 26.08
CA PRO A 5 8.48 6.85 26.18
C PRO A 5 9.07 6.28 24.90
N GLU A 6 9.95 5.29 25.02
CA GLU A 6 10.64 4.66 23.89
C GLU A 6 9.65 3.98 22.94
N ASN A 7 8.71 3.21 23.51
CA ASN A 7 7.72 2.44 22.76
C ASN A 7 6.55 3.28 22.24
N LEU A 8 6.45 4.56 22.62
CA LEU A 8 5.37 5.43 22.19
C LEU A 8 5.47 5.76 20.69
N CYS A 9 4.35 5.59 20.01
CA CYS A 9 4.10 6.05 18.64
C CYS A 9 3.21 7.29 18.69
N MET A 10 3.47 8.31 17.88
CA MET A 10 2.60 9.50 17.80
C MET A 10 1.26 9.25 17.07
N ALA A 11 1.12 8.14 16.35
CA ALA A 11 -0.08 7.86 15.54
C ALA A 11 -1.41 7.92 16.31
N PRO A 12 -1.57 7.32 17.50
CA PRO A 12 -2.84 7.37 18.25
C PRO A 12 -3.31 8.78 18.63
N TRP A 13 -2.46 9.81 18.50
CA TRP A 13 -2.78 11.21 18.82
C TRP A 13 -2.84 12.11 17.59
N THR A 14 -2.34 11.66 16.44
CA THR A 14 -2.11 12.55 15.28
C THR A 14 -2.63 11.98 13.96
N HIS A 15 -2.74 10.65 13.84
CA HIS A 15 -3.01 9.95 12.59
C HIS A 15 -4.34 9.20 12.61
N THR A 16 -5.08 9.27 11.51
CA THR A 16 -6.30 8.48 11.30
C THR A 16 -6.23 7.67 10.01
N TYR A 17 -6.70 6.42 10.09
CA TYR A 17 -6.76 5.47 8.98
C TYR A 17 -8.20 5.02 8.72
N LEU A 18 -8.54 4.86 7.43
CA LEU A 18 -9.79 4.22 7.02
C LEU A 18 -9.58 3.36 5.76
N SER A 19 -10.04 2.11 5.80
CA SER A 19 -10.01 1.23 4.62
C SER A 19 -11.09 1.60 3.57
N PRO A 20 -11.00 1.09 2.32
CA PRO A 20 -12.04 1.30 1.31
C PRO A 20 -13.43 0.77 1.70
N GLN A 21 -13.48 -0.19 2.62
CA GLN A 21 -14.69 -0.79 3.20
C GLN A 21 -15.07 -0.14 4.55
N THR A 22 -14.49 1.02 4.85
CA THR A 22 -14.73 1.83 6.06
C THR A 22 -14.39 1.13 7.37
N GLU A 23 -13.34 0.32 7.37
CA GLU A 23 -12.77 -0.29 8.58
C GLU A 23 -11.81 0.70 9.25
N ARG A 24 -12.05 0.97 10.53
CA ARG A 24 -11.16 1.81 11.35
C ARG A 24 -10.07 0.97 12.01
N ARG A 25 -8.83 1.42 11.89
CA ARG A 25 -7.64 0.77 12.47
C ARG A 25 -6.68 1.81 13.01
N LEU A 26 -5.80 1.39 13.91
CA LEU A 26 -4.78 2.27 14.47
C LEU A 26 -3.84 2.83 13.39
N CYS A 27 -3.45 1.98 12.44
CA CYS A 27 -2.75 2.37 11.23
C CYS A 27 -2.92 1.28 10.17
N CYS A 28 -2.43 1.51 8.94
CA CYS A 28 -2.54 0.51 7.88
C CYS A 28 -1.71 -0.78 8.10
N ALA A 29 -0.83 -0.80 9.09
CA ALA A 29 0.03 -1.94 9.44
C ALA A 29 -0.34 -2.60 10.78
N SER A 30 -1.40 -2.14 11.46
CA SER A 30 -1.79 -2.69 12.75
C SER A 30 -2.38 -4.09 12.61
N ARG A 31 -2.07 -4.98 13.56
CA ARG A 31 -2.61 -6.35 13.63
C ARG A 31 -3.82 -6.34 14.54
N GLU A 32 -5.01 -6.35 13.95
CA GLU A 32 -6.28 -6.20 14.68
C GLU A 32 -7.28 -7.24 14.16
N PRO A 33 -8.26 -7.67 14.97
CA PRO A 33 -9.45 -8.35 14.46
C PRO A 33 -10.19 -7.46 13.46
N ALA A 34 -10.81 -8.06 12.46
CA ALA A 34 -11.66 -7.33 11.52
C ALA A 34 -12.89 -6.75 12.24
N GLN A 35 -13.27 -5.50 11.94
CA GLN A 35 -14.48 -4.89 12.50
C GLN A 35 -15.73 -5.42 11.78
N ASN A 36 -15.72 -5.41 10.45
CA ASN A 36 -16.83 -5.92 9.63
C ASN A 36 -16.34 -7.00 8.67
N PHE A 37 -15.41 -6.65 7.79
CA PHE A 37 -14.90 -7.53 6.74
C PHE A 37 -13.42 -7.79 6.89
N LYS A 38 -13.04 -9.07 6.81
CA LYS A 38 -11.64 -9.48 6.94
C LYS A 38 -10.77 -8.90 5.83
N GLN A 39 -9.71 -8.23 6.24
CA GLN A 39 -8.58 -7.81 5.42
C GLN A 39 -7.42 -8.81 5.56
N TYR A 40 -6.47 -8.74 4.64
CA TYR A 40 -5.34 -9.68 4.56
C TYR A 40 -4.41 -9.66 5.80
N ILE A 41 -4.41 -8.57 6.57
CA ILE A 41 -3.53 -8.38 7.74
C ILE A 41 -4.21 -8.72 9.07
N ASP A 42 -5.53 -8.96 9.05
CA ASP A 42 -6.31 -9.19 10.27
C ASP A 42 -5.94 -10.47 10.98
N THR A 43 -6.09 -10.45 12.31
CA THR A 43 -5.81 -11.61 13.16
C THR A 43 -6.97 -12.59 13.20
N GLU A 44 -8.20 -12.10 12.97
CA GLU A 44 -9.44 -12.87 13.10
C GLU A 44 -10.46 -12.47 12.03
N GLU A 45 -11.45 -13.35 11.79
CA GLU A 45 -12.56 -13.07 10.88
C GLU A 45 -13.48 -11.97 11.43
N GLY A 46 -14.09 -11.23 10.52
CA GLY A 46 -15.13 -10.25 10.87
C GLY A 46 -16.51 -10.90 10.94
N THR A 47 -17.50 -10.11 11.31
CA THR A 47 -18.91 -10.57 11.35
C THR A 47 -19.53 -10.70 9.96
N ASN A 48 -18.89 -10.16 8.92
CA ASN A 48 -19.45 -9.94 7.59
C ASN A 48 -20.73 -9.06 7.58
N GLU A 49 -21.02 -8.38 8.69
CA GLU A 49 -22.10 -7.41 8.83
C GLU A 49 -21.51 -6.00 8.84
N TYR A 50 -22.08 -5.11 8.03
CA TYR A 50 -21.59 -3.74 7.93
C TYR A 50 -22.02 -2.88 9.13
N LYS A 51 -21.08 -2.58 10.03
CA LYS A 51 -21.24 -1.76 11.24
C LYS A 51 -20.12 -0.70 11.29
N PRO A 52 -20.18 0.34 10.44
CA PRO A 52 -19.15 1.36 10.39
C PRO A 52 -19.11 2.21 11.67
N GLN A 53 -17.96 2.84 11.93
CA GLN A 53 -17.78 3.78 13.04
C GLN A 53 -17.29 5.13 12.50
N THR A 54 -17.90 6.21 12.98
CA THR A 54 -17.40 7.58 12.68
C THR A 54 -16.05 7.80 13.37
N LEU A 55 -15.30 8.80 12.90
CA LEU A 55 -14.03 9.19 13.51
C LEU A 55 -14.24 9.58 14.98
N GLU A 56 -15.30 10.33 15.30
CA GLU A 56 -15.63 10.73 16.67
C GLU A 56 -15.83 9.52 17.59
N GLN A 57 -16.58 8.51 17.14
CA GLN A 57 -16.79 7.27 17.88
C GLN A 57 -15.49 6.49 18.07
N TYR A 58 -14.63 6.49 17.07
CA TYR A 58 -13.38 5.73 17.07
C TYR A 58 -12.27 6.39 17.92
N TRP A 59 -12.09 7.71 17.80
CA TRP A 59 -10.91 8.45 18.26
C TRP A 59 -10.67 8.38 19.76
N ASN A 60 -11.75 8.38 20.56
CA ASN A 60 -11.71 8.22 22.02
C ASN A 60 -12.45 6.95 22.47
N SER A 61 -12.58 5.95 21.59
CA SER A 61 -13.10 4.64 21.96
C SER A 61 -12.23 3.98 23.05
N GLU A 62 -12.82 3.08 23.84
CA GLU A 62 -12.11 2.32 24.87
C GLU A 62 -10.84 1.64 24.32
N ARG A 63 -10.92 1.10 23.09
CA ARG A 63 -9.78 0.50 22.40
C ARG A 63 -8.61 1.49 22.25
N ILE A 64 -8.86 2.68 21.73
CA ILE A 64 -7.80 3.66 21.44
C ILE A 64 -7.27 4.31 22.72
N ARG A 65 -8.13 4.54 23.71
CA ARG A 65 -7.71 5.01 25.03
C ARG A 65 -6.78 4.00 25.72
N ARG A 66 -7.11 2.70 25.68
CA ARG A 66 -6.20 1.63 26.16
C ARG A 66 -4.84 1.68 25.46
N VAL A 67 -4.82 1.77 24.13
CA VAL A 67 -3.57 1.83 23.34
C VAL A 67 -2.71 3.01 23.78
N ARG A 68 -3.31 4.20 23.96
CA ARG A 68 -2.59 5.39 24.45
C ARG A 68 -2.01 5.17 25.85
N MET A 69 -2.80 4.60 26.76
CA MET A 69 -2.35 4.32 28.13
C MET A 69 -1.19 3.31 28.18
N GLN A 70 -1.26 2.24 27.38
CA GLN A 70 -0.16 1.28 27.24
C GLN A 70 1.11 1.99 26.73
N MET A 71 1.00 2.80 25.68
CA MET A 71 2.15 3.55 25.15
C MET A 71 2.73 4.57 26.15
N LEU A 72 1.88 5.26 26.92
CA LEU A 72 2.30 6.18 27.98
C LEU A 72 2.99 5.46 29.15
N ALA A 73 2.59 4.22 29.42
CA ALA A 73 3.25 3.31 30.36
C ALA A 73 4.52 2.64 29.77
N ASN A 74 4.92 3.02 28.55
CA ASN A 74 6.03 2.42 27.80
C ASN A 74 5.83 0.92 27.46
N GLU A 75 4.58 0.46 27.41
CA GLU A 75 4.20 -0.89 27.00
C GLU A 75 3.92 -0.93 25.50
N VAL A 76 4.13 -2.09 24.87
CA VAL A 76 3.83 -2.32 23.46
C VAL A 76 2.41 -2.89 23.33
N PRO A 77 1.47 -2.18 22.70
CA PRO A 77 0.13 -2.72 22.45
C PRO A 77 0.20 -3.92 21.48
N PRO A 78 -0.65 -4.94 21.65
CA PRO A 78 -0.66 -6.12 20.76
C PRO A 78 -0.93 -5.75 19.29
N GLU A 79 -1.68 -4.67 19.04
CA GLU A 79 -1.94 -4.14 17.71
C GLU A 79 -0.67 -3.69 16.97
N CYS A 80 0.38 -3.37 17.71
CA CYS A 80 1.64 -2.81 17.22
C CYS A 80 2.75 -3.86 17.02
N GLU A 81 2.44 -5.15 17.12
CA GLU A 81 3.39 -6.27 16.99
C GLU A 81 4.24 -6.17 15.71
N VAL A 82 3.67 -5.65 14.61
CA VAL A 82 4.37 -5.45 13.34
C VAL A 82 5.55 -4.48 13.47
N CYS A 83 5.39 -3.40 14.24
CA CYS A 83 6.45 -2.41 14.46
C CYS A 83 7.45 -2.88 15.52
N ASP A 84 6.98 -3.64 16.52
CA ASP A 84 7.83 -4.19 17.56
C ASP A 84 8.79 -5.26 17.01
N LYS A 85 8.24 -6.23 16.29
CA LYS A 85 9.00 -7.35 15.72
C LYS A 85 9.61 -7.05 14.35
N LYS A 86 9.48 -5.81 13.85
CA LYS A 86 9.92 -5.37 12.50
C LYS A 86 9.49 -6.32 11.38
N LEU A 87 8.23 -6.80 11.44
CA LEU A 87 7.74 -7.87 10.57
C LEU A 87 7.63 -7.48 9.08
N LEU A 88 7.51 -6.19 8.79
CA LEU A 88 7.27 -5.69 7.43
C LEU A 88 8.46 -4.94 6.83
N ASN A 89 9.17 -4.10 7.58
CA ASN A 89 10.29 -3.26 7.10
C ASN A 89 11.27 -2.96 8.25
N GLN A 90 12.50 -2.55 7.90
CA GLN A 90 13.49 -2.07 8.88
C GLN A 90 13.09 -0.75 9.54
N ASP A 91 12.53 0.18 8.75
CA ASP A 91 11.88 1.40 9.22
C ASP A 91 10.39 1.11 9.46
N VAL A 92 9.95 1.26 10.71
CA VAL A 92 8.57 0.94 11.11
C VAL A 92 7.70 2.20 11.20
N TYR A 93 6.38 2.05 11.09
CA TYR A 93 5.44 3.18 11.14
C TYR A 93 5.60 4.04 12.40
N ARG A 94 5.97 3.43 13.53
CA ARG A 94 6.27 4.16 14.77
C ARG A 94 7.37 5.21 14.57
N ASP A 95 8.46 4.85 13.90
CA ASP A 95 9.59 5.75 13.70
C ASP A 95 9.21 6.90 12.75
N TYR A 96 8.43 6.58 11.70
CA TYR A 96 7.87 7.57 10.78
C TYR A 96 7.04 8.64 11.51
N PHE A 97 6.02 8.21 12.28
CA PHE A 97 5.13 9.15 12.97
C PHE A 97 5.85 9.90 14.10
N ASN A 98 6.77 9.25 14.80
CA ASN A 98 7.58 9.90 15.83
C ASN A 98 8.51 10.97 15.26
N HIS A 99 9.07 10.75 14.07
CA HIS A 99 9.88 11.76 13.40
C HIS A 99 9.02 12.91 12.88
N LEU A 100 7.94 12.59 12.15
CA LEU A 100 7.08 13.57 11.50
C LEU A 100 6.34 14.47 12.49
N PHE A 101 5.92 13.92 13.64
CA PHE A 101 5.12 14.62 14.64
C PHE A 101 5.84 14.75 16.00
N ALA A 102 7.18 14.76 15.99
CA ALA A 102 7.98 14.94 17.21
C ALA A 102 7.58 16.22 17.98
N HIS A 103 7.23 17.30 17.25
CA HIS A 103 6.82 18.59 17.80
C HIS A 103 5.49 18.55 18.56
N LYS A 104 4.70 17.48 18.44
CA LYS A 104 3.40 17.33 19.13
C LYS A 104 3.49 16.62 20.47
N TRP A 105 4.69 16.24 20.93
CA TRP A 105 4.84 15.50 22.19
C TRP A 105 4.33 16.29 23.40
N GLU A 106 4.60 17.60 23.46
CA GLU A 106 4.10 18.44 24.56
C GLU A 106 2.57 18.51 24.55
N ASP A 107 1.95 18.59 23.37
CA ASP A 107 0.50 18.56 23.22
C ASP A 107 -0.09 17.26 23.76
N VAL A 108 0.56 16.11 23.52
CA VAL A 108 0.13 14.81 24.06
C VAL A 108 0.06 14.85 25.59
N VAL A 109 1.08 15.41 26.24
CA VAL A 109 1.15 15.50 27.71
C VAL A 109 0.08 16.45 28.27
N LEU A 110 -0.20 17.56 27.58
CA LEU A 110 -1.17 18.57 28.03
C LEU A 110 -2.63 18.17 27.78
N ASN A 111 -2.88 17.42 26.71
CA ASN A 111 -4.23 17.18 26.19
C ASN A 111 -4.68 15.72 26.34
N THR A 112 -3.95 14.88 27.08
CA THR A 112 -4.37 13.51 27.38
C THR A 112 -4.59 13.35 28.88
N ASP A 113 -5.76 12.85 29.27
CA ASP A 113 -6.10 12.65 30.67
C ASP A 113 -5.64 11.28 31.20
N TRP A 114 -6.01 10.98 32.44
CA TRP A 114 -5.58 9.78 33.16
C TRP A 114 -6.16 8.47 32.60
N ASP A 115 -7.22 8.53 31.78
CA ASP A 115 -7.84 7.34 31.18
C ASP A 115 -7.48 7.15 29.70
N GLY A 116 -6.67 8.06 29.15
CA GLY A 116 -6.20 8.05 27.77
C GLY A 116 -7.13 8.78 26.80
N TYR A 117 -8.20 9.42 27.29
CA TYR A 117 -8.97 10.36 26.50
C TYR A 117 -8.09 11.55 26.11
N THR A 118 -8.25 12.03 24.87
CA THR A 118 -7.55 13.22 24.40
C THR A 118 -8.46 14.22 23.69
N THR A 119 -8.18 15.50 23.89
CA THR A 119 -8.80 16.61 23.14
C THR A 119 -8.07 16.91 21.83
N MET A 120 -6.89 16.29 21.58
CA MET A 120 -6.20 16.39 20.30
C MET A 120 -7.07 15.85 19.17
N GLN A 121 -6.91 16.43 17.98
CA GLN A 121 -7.58 15.99 16.76
C GLN A 121 -6.57 15.53 15.71
N PRO A 122 -6.95 14.63 14.80
CA PRO A 122 -6.04 14.14 13.77
C PRO A 122 -5.62 15.24 12.80
N ILE A 123 -4.33 15.25 12.52
CA ILE A 123 -3.63 16.16 11.58
C ILE A 123 -3.03 15.39 10.39
N SER A 124 -2.99 14.06 10.47
CA SER A 124 -2.48 13.12 9.48
C SER A 124 -3.58 12.15 9.03
N TRP A 125 -3.81 12.06 7.72
CA TRP A 125 -4.98 11.38 7.16
C TRP A 125 -4.60 10.33 6.10
N ASP A 126 -4.90 9.05 6.37
CA ASP A 126 -4.88 7.92 5.40
C ASP A 126 -6.33 7.45 5.18
N TYR A 127 -7.08 8.25 4.43
CA TYR A 127 -8.47 7.96 4.08
C TYR A 127 -8.55 7.36 2.68
N ARG A 128 -8.95 6.10 2.63
CA ARG A 128 -9.19 5.39 1.38
C ARG A 128 -10.65 5.55 0.99
N PHE A 129 -10.98 6.70 0.40
CA PHE A 129 -12.37 7.12 0.11
C PHE A 129 -13.18 6.13 -0.72
N SER A 130 -12.55 5.23 -1.48
CA SER A 130 -13.23 4.13 -2.17
C SER A 130 -12.23 3.09 -2.66
N ASN A 131 -12.71 1.95 -3.17
CA ASN A 131 -11.86 1.01 -3.91
C ASN A 131 -11.67 1.43 -5.38
N LEU A 132 -12.06 2.65 -5.79
CA LEU A 132 -11.97 3.09 -7.20
C LEU A 132 -10.53 2.98 -7.69
N CYS A 133 -10.30 2.09 -8.66
CA CYS A 133 -9.01 1.91 -9.31
C CYS A 133 -9.26 1.49 -10.76
N ASN A 134 -8.53 2.10 -11.69
CA ASN A 134 -8.57 1.76 -13.11
C ASN A 134 -7.72 0.54 -13.47
N PHE A 135 -6.93 -0.02 -12.53
CA PHE A 135 -6.08 -1.18 -12.77
C PHE A 135 -6.65 -2.44 -12.12
N LYS A 136 -6.30 -3.60 -12.68
CA LYS A 136 -6.58 -4.93 -12.12
C LYS A 136 -5.30 -5.77 -11.96
N CYS A 137 -4.32 -5.26 -11.22
CA CYS A 137 -3.01 -5.91 -11.03
C CYS A 137 -3.14 -7.34 -10.47
N ARG A 138 -2.34 -8.29 -10.96
CA ARG A 138 -2.48 -9.74 -10.69
C ARG A 138 -2.29 -10.16 -9.22
N MET A 139 -1.63 -9.33 -8.43
CA MET A 139 -1.43 -9.48 -6.98
C MET A 139 -2.44 -8.70 -6.13
N CYS A 140 -3.35 -7.96 -6.76
CA CYS A 140 -4.36 -7.15 -6.08
C CYS A 140 -5.69 -7.93 -5.95
N GLY A 141 -6.72 -7.30 -5.39
CA GLY A 141 -8.03 -7.91 -5.19
C GLY A 141 -9.18 -6.90 -5.24
N PRO A 142 -10.43 -7.38 -5.22
CA PRO A 142 -11.62 -6.54 -5.42
C PRO A 142 -11.80 -5.49 -4.32
N MET A 143 -11.36 -5.77 -3.08
CA MET A 143 -11.39 -4.78 -1.99
C MET A 143 -10.55 -3.53 -2.27
N LEU A 144 -9.52 -3.66 -3.10
CA LEU A 144 -8.54 -2.61 -3.39
C LEU A 144 -8.64 -2.11 -4.84
N SER A 145 -9.56 -2.64 -5.65
CA SER A 145 -9.78 -2.19 -7.03
C SER A 145 -11.19 -2.47 -7.52
N SER A 146 -11.89 -1.41 -7.91
CA SER A 146 -13.22 -1.49 -8.52
C SER A 146 -13.21 -2.17 -9.90
N ALA A 147 -12.10 -2.10 -10.64
CA ALA A 147 -11.92 -2.87 -11.88
C ALA A 147 -11.85 -4.39 -11.59
N TRP A 148 -11.17 -4.78 -10.50
CA TRP A 148 -11.19 -6.17 -10.01
C TRP A 148 -12.58 -6.58 -9.51
N GLU A 149 -13.25 -5.72 -8.74
CA GLU A 149 -14.62 -5.97 -8.27
C GLU A 149 -15.57 -6.24 -9.45
N THR A 150 -15.48 -5.43 -10.51
CA THR A 150 -16.28 -5.60 -11.73
C THR A 150 -16.00 -6.96 -12.39
N GLU A 151 -14.74 -7.38 -12.46
CA GLU A 151 -14.32 -8.68 -13.00
C GLU A 151 -14.82 -9.85 -12.12
N ALA A 152 -14.79 -9.71 -10.80
CA ALA A 152 -15.29 -10.70 -9.84
C ALA A 152 -16.81 -10.88 -9.96
N ARG A 153 -17.57 -9.77 -10.08
CA ARG A 153 -19.03 -9.80 -10.30
C ARG A 153 -19.42 -10.54 -11.58
N LYS A 154 -18.71 -10.31 -12.68
CA LYS A 154 -18.95 -11.01 -13.95
C LYS A 154 -18.72 -12.52 -13.86
N GLN A 155 -17.90 -12.95 -12.90
CA GLN A 155 -17.63 -14.36 -12.61
C GLN A 155 -18.46 -14.92 -11.45
N ASN A 156 -19.45 -14.17 -10.95
CA ASN A 156 -20.26 -14.53 -9.78
C ASN A 156 -19.44 -14.82 -8.51
N LYS A 157 -18.28 -14.17 -8.36
CA LYS A 157 -17.42 -14.23 -7.16
C LYS A 157 -17.73 -13.02 -6.27
N ILE A 158 -18.86 -13.09 -5.56
CA ILE A 158 -19.35 -12.00 -4.70
C ILE A 158 -18.93 -12.26 -3.26
N GLU A 159 -18.27 -11.27 -2.65
CA GLU A 159 -17.93 -11.25 -1.23
C GLU A 159 -18.99 -10.44 -0.46
N PRO A 160 -19.15 -10.63 0.86
CA PRO A 160 -20.20 -9.96 1.63
C PRO A 160 -20.24 -8.43 1.46
N TRP A 161 -19.08 -7.76 1.43
CA TRP A 161 -19.00 -6.30 1.21
C TRP A 161 -19.40 -5.86 -0.21
N MET A 162 -19.37 -6.79 -1.18
CA MET A 162 -19.83 -6.57 -2.55
C MET A 162 -21.35 -6.70 -2.69
N GLU A 163 -22.08 -7.15 -1.68
CA GLU A 163 -23.54 -7.22 -1.79
C GLU A 163 -24.15 -5.85 -2.09
N LYS A 164 -25.16 -5.79 -2.96
CA LYS A 164 -25.69 -4.49 -3.46
C LYS A 164 -26.20 -3.61 -2.33
N SER A 165 -26.86 -4.20 -1.33
CA SER A 165 -27.36 -3.50 -0.14
C SER A 165 -26.21 -2.97 0.71
N VAL A 166 -25.19 -3.79 0.95
CA VAL A 166 -24.00 -3.44 1.74
C VAL A 166 -23.18 -2.34 1.05
N LYS A 167 -22.93 -2.47 -0.26
CA LYS A 167 -22.21 -1.47 -1.04
C LYS A 167 -22.91 -0.10 -1.03
N LYS A 168 -24.25 -0.07 -1.07
CA LYS A 168 -25.02 1.18 -0.90
C LYS A 168 -24.82 1.79 0.49
N GLN A 169 -24.76 0.98 1.54
CA GLN A 169 -24.48 1.47 2.90
C GLN A 169 -23.05 2.01 3.02
N ILE A 170 -22.06 1.34 2.42
CA ILE A 170 -20.66 1.82 2.36
C ILE A 170 -20.60 3.19 1.66
N GLN A 171 -21.19 3.30 0.47
CA GLN A 171 -21.22 4.54 -0.30
C GLN A 171 -21.91 5.67 0.46
N LYS A 172 -23.05 5.38 1.07
CA LYS A 172 -23.79 6.35 1.89
C LYS A 172 -22.96 6.82 3.08
N PHE A 173 -22.32 5.91 3.81
CA PHE A 173 -21.47 6.27 4.95
C PHE A 173 -20.25 7.08 4.52
N GLN A 174 -19.63 6.74 3.37
CA GLN A 174 -18.51 7.50 2.82
C GLN A 174 -18.91 8.94 2.48
N GLN A 175 -20.05 9.13 1.83
CA GLN A 175 -20.56 10.46 1.45
C GLN A 175 -21.03 11.28 2.65
N ASP A 176 -21.80 10.67 3.55
CA ASP A 176 -22.46 11.37 4.65
C ASP A 176 -21.50 11.69 5.80
N PHE A 177 -20.48 10.86 6.04
CA PHE A 177 -19.60 10.99 7.21
C PHE A 177 -18.13 11.10 6.83
N VAL A 178 -17.56 10.13 6.10
CA VAL A 178 -16.11 10.06 5.87
C VAL A 178 -15.58 11.29 5.13
N GLU A 179 -16.25 11.69 4.05
CA GLU A 179 -15.88 12.88 3.29
C GLU A 179 -16.07 14.15 4.12
N GLN A 180 -17.14 14.23 4.92
CA GLN A 180 -17.41 15.37 5.80
C GLN A 180 -16.38 15.52 6.92
N GLU A 181 -15.92 14.41 7.50
CA GLU A 181 -14.84 14.41 8.51
C GLU A 181 -13.57 15.04 7.94
N PHE A 182 -13.18 14.64 6.72
CA PHE A 182 -11.99 15.19 6.06
C PHE A 182 -12.20 16.64 5.61
N ALA A 183 -13.37 16.96 5.05
CA ALA A 183 -13.74 18.32 4.64
C ALA A 183 -13.67 19.29 5.82
N THR A 184 -14.25 18.90 6.96
CA THR A 184 -14.22 19.69 8.20
C THR A 184 -12.77 19.94 8.64
N ALA A 185 -11.93 18.91 8.60
CA ALA A 185 -10.52 19.06 8.95
C ALA A 185 -9.72 19.98 8.01
N VAL A 186 -10.08 20.01 6.73
CA VAL A 186 -9.53 20.95 5.75
C VAL A 186 -9.97 22.38 6.08
N GLU A 187 -11.27 22.61 6.27
CA GLU A 187 -11.81 23.96 6.58
C GLU A 187 -11.33 24.49 7.94
N GLU A 188 -11.01 23.61 8.89
CA GLU A 188 -10.47 23.96 10.21
C GLU A 188 -8.93 24.14 10.20
N HIS A 189 -8.27 24.11 9.04
CA HIS A 189 -6.82 24.28 8.91
C HIS A 189 -5.99 23.25 9.70
N ARG A 190 -6.49 22.02 9.87
CA ARG A 190 -5.85 20.99 10.71
C ARG A 190 -4.87 20.08 9.98
N ILE A 191 -4.83 20.12 8.64
CA ILE A 191 -4.12 19.11 7.86
C ILE A 191 -2.62 19.42 7.78
N GLU A 192 -1.80 18.61 8.44
CA GLU A 192 -0.33 18.65 8.34
C GLU A 192 0.22 17.55 7.41
N GLU A 193 -0.48 16.42 7.30
CA GLU A 193 -0.13 15.32 6.39
C GLU A 193 -1.37 14.68 5.74
N VAL A 194 -1.28 14.37 4.45
CA VAL A 194 -2.23 13.46 3.79
C VAL A 194 -1.46 12.35 3.09
N TYR A 195 -1.85 11.12 3.37
CA TYR A 195 -1.39 9.93 2.67
C TYR A 195 -2.44 9.45 1.69
N TRP A 196 -2.22 9.76 0.42
CA TRP A 196 -3.05 9.35 -0.70
C TRP A 196 -2.70 7.94 -1.15
N VAL A 197 -3.53 6.98 -0.74
CA VAL A 197 -3.44 5.55 -1.08
C VAL A 197 -4.85 4.94 -1.12
N GLY A 198 -5.00 3.73 -1.64
CA GLY A 198 -6.25 2.97 -1.59
C GLY A 198 -6.42 2.09 -2.82
N GLY A 199 -7.45 2.40 -3.60
CA GLY A 199 -7.50 2.06 -5.01
C GLY A 199 -6.46 2.86 -5.79
N GLU A 200 -6.88 3.70 -6.73
CA GLU A 200 -6.00 4.70 -7.33
C GLU A 200 -6.38 6.10 -6.82
N PRO A 201 -5.59 6.72 -5.94
CA PRO A 201 -5.94 8.00 -5.33
C PRO A 201 -6.15 9.12 -6.36
N LEU A 202 -5.44 9.12 -7.49
CA LEU A 202 -5.59 10.14 -8.53
C LEU A 202 -6.90 9.97 -9.34
N MET A 203 -7.64 8.87 -9.12
CA MET A 203 -8.99 8.69 -9.64
C MET A 203 -10.08 9.25 -8.70
N TYR A 204 -9.76 9.58 -7.46
CA TYR A 204 -10.73 10.13 -6.49
C TYR A 204 -10.98 11.61 -6.77
N GLU A 205 -12.24 12.03 -6.83
CA GLU A 205 -12.56 13.46 -6.95
C GLU A 205 -12.14 14.23 -5.69
N GLN A 206 -12.24 13.57 -4.54
CA GLN A 206 -11.84 14.09 -3.23
C GLN A 206 -10.37 14.56 -3.22
N HIS A 207 -9.46 13.82 -3.87
CA HIS A 207 -8.06 14.23 -3.96
C HIS A 207 -7.93 15.61 -4.61
N TRP A 208 -8.48 15.77 -5.81
CA TRP A 208 -8.35 17.01 -6.57
C TRP A 208 -9.07 18.17 -5.91
N GLN A 209 -10.24 17.92 -5.31
CA GLN A 209 -11.02 18.93 -4.62
C GLN A 209 -10.30 19.44 -3.36
N TYR A 210 -9.94 18.55 -2.44
CA TYR A 210 -9.41 18.98 -1.15
C TYR A 210 -7.96 19.44 -1.22
N MET A 211 -7.14 18.89 -2.11
CA MET A 211 -5.78 19.41 -2.29
C MET A 211 -5.78 20.86 -2.81
N GLN A 212 -6.67 21.19 -3.76
CA GLN A 212 -6.87 22.59 -4.17
C GLN A 212 -7.41 23.44 -3.02
N ARG A 213 -8.40 22.93 -2.28
CA ARG A 213 -9.00 23.67 -1.16
C ARG A 213 -7.96 24.02 -0.08
N ILE A 214 -7.09 23.08 0.29
CA ILE A 214 -5.98 23.33 1.23
C ILE A 214 -5.05 24.44 0.72
N ILE A 215 -4.76 24.47 -0.59
CA ILE A 215 -3.93 25.52 -1.20
C ILE A 215 -4.66 26.88 -1.19
N GLU A 216 -5.95 26.91 -1.53
CA GLU A 216 -6.79 28.11 -1.51
C GLU A 216 -6.93 28.73 -0.12
N LEU A 217 -7.00 27.89 0.92
CA LEU A 217 -7.03 28.29 2.32
C LEU A 217 -5.69 28.82 2.83
N GLY A 218 -4.60 28.68 2.05
CA GLY A 218 -3.26 29.13 2.41
C GLY A 218 -2.45 28.13 3.24
N ASP A 219 -2.93 26.89 3.39
CA ASP A 219 -2.31 25.86 4.24
C ASP A 219 -1.23 25.04 3.52
N GLY A 220 -1.08 25.22 2.20
CA GLY A 220 -0.06 24.55 1.40
C GLY A 220 1.34 24.53 2.03
N PRO A 221 1.87 25.66 2.55
CA PRO A 221 3.18 25.70 3.23
C PRO A 221 3.30 24.85 4.51
N GLY A 222 2.19 24.37 5.08
CA GLY A 222 2.17 23.44 6.21
C GLY A 222 2.00 21.96 5.82
N LEU A 223 1.61 21.68 4.57
CA LEU A 223 1.19 20.34 4.15
C LEU A 223 2.33 19.46 3.64
N TYR A 224 2.43 18.22 4.16
CA TYR A 224 3.16 17.14 3.50
C TYR A 224 2.20 16.14 2.84
N ALA A 225 2.33 15.91 1.53
CA ALA A 225 1.49 14.96 0.80
C ALA A 225 2.28 13.73 0.33
N ARG A 226 1.88 12.54 0.76
CA ARG A 226 2.48 11.27 0.31
C ARG A 226 1.53 10.50 -0.58
N TYR A 227 2.02 9.85 -1.62
CA TYR A 227 1.23 9.11 -2.59
C TYR A 227 1.78 7.70 -2.79
N ASN A 228 0.90 6.70 -2.78
CA ASN A 228 1.13 5.43 -3.46
C ASN A 228 0.13 5.36 -4.61
N THR A 229 0.63 5.56 -5.83
CA THR A 229 -0.20 5.72 -7.04
C THR A 229 0.37 4.87 -8.16
N ASN A 230 -0.52 4.32 -8.98
CA ASN A 230 -0.19 3.69 -10.26
C ASN A 230 0.23 4.72 -11.32
N LEU A 231 0.16 6.02 -11.01
CA LEU A 231 0.55 7.16 -11.83
C LEU A 231 -0.08 7.13 -13.23
N SER A 232 -1.31 6.65 -13.36
CA SER A 232 -2.04 6.60 -14.63
C SER A 232 -2.75 7.90 -15.00
N ARG A 233 -2.71 8.90 -14.13
CA ARG A 233 -3.31 10.23 -14.35
C ARG A 233 -2.47 11.28 -13.63
N ILE A 234 -2.21 12.40 -14.27
CA ILE A 234 -1.62 13.60 -13.63
C ILE A 234 -2.40 14.88 -13.91
N ASP A 235 -3.47 14.81 -14.71
CA ASP A 235 -4.36 15.92 -15.02
C ASP A 235 -5.81 15.53 -14.77
N TYR A 236 -6.58 16.40 -14.11
CA TYR A 236 -8.01 16.21 -13.92
C TYR A 236 -8.74 17.55 -13.90
N LYS A 237 -9.79 17.68 -14.73
CA LYS A 237 -10.64 18.89 -14.82
C LYS A 237 -9.83 20.21 -14.95
N GLY A 238 -8.74 20.17 -15.71
CA GLY A 238 -7.88 21.35 -15.96
C GLY A 238 -6.82 21.62 -14.89
N VAL A 239 -6.67 20.74 -13.89
CA VAL A 239 -5.70 20.86 -12.81
C VAL A 239 -4.61 19.81 -12.99
N ASN A 240 -3.36 20.22 -12.96
CA ASN A 240 -2.20 19.35 -13.04
C ASN A 240 -1.66 19.04 -11.63
N LEU A 241 -1.40 17.76 -11.36
CA LEU A 241 -0.86 17.27 -10.09
C LEU A 241 0.44 17.98 -9.72
N TYR A 242 1.36 18.11 -10.66
CA TYR A 242 2.70 18.61 -10.34
C TYR A 242 2.74 20.13 -10.25
N THR A 243 2.19 20.84 -11.23
CA THR A 243 2.34 22.30 -11.32
C THR A 243 1.34 23.07 -10.47
N ASP A 244 0.12 22.55 -10.31
CA ASP A 244 -0.96 23.30 -9.65
C ASP A 244 -1.14 22.86 -8.19
N ILE A 245 -0.81 21.59 -7.87
CA ILE A 245 -0.90 21.05 -6.51
C ILE A 245 0.49 20.94 -5.86
N LEU A 246 1.32 20.02 -6.32
CA LEU A 246 2.55 19.64 -5.60
C LEU A 246 3.61 20.76 -5.56
N SER A 247 3.57 21.72 -6.48
CA SER A 247 4.45 22.90 -6.44
C SER A 247 4.04 23.94 -5.39
N LYS A 248 2.84 23.81 -4.82
CA LYS A 248 2.21 24.79 -3.91
C LYS A 248 2.16 24.34 -2.45
N ILE A 249 2.72 23.17 -2.16
CA ILE A 249 2.72 22.58 -0.82
C ILE A 249 4.14 22.44 -0.28
N ARG A 250 4.28 22.34 1.04
CA ARG A 250 5.58 22.30 1.76
C ARG A 250 6.48 21.22 1.20
N ASP A 251 5.98 19.99 1.16
CA ASP A 251 6.73 18.84 0.68
C ASP A 251 5.80 17.75 0.16
N TRP A 252 6.37 16.81 -0.59
CA TRP A 252 5.62 15.68 -1.12
C TRP A 252 6.50 14.50 -1.49
N GLN A 253 5.88 13.33 -1.52
CA GLN A 253 6.49 12.10 -2.01
C GLN A 253 5.49 11.30 -2.84
N ILE A 254 5.90 10.89 -4.03
CA ILE A 254 5.21 9.93 -4.88
C ILE A 254 6.03 8.64 -4.93
N CYS A 255 5.42 7.58 -4.42
CA CYS A 255 5.80 6.20 -4.61
C CYS A 255 5.04 5.68 -5.85
N ALA A 256 5.65 5.85 -7.03
CA ALA A 256 5.05 5.50 -8.31
C ALA A 256 5.16 3.98 -8.53
N SER A 257 4.02 3.31 -8.53
CA SER A 257 3.96 1.86 -8.46
C SER A 257 4.20 1.20 -9.82
N ILE A 258 5.26 0.41 -9.92
CA ILE A 258 5.65 -0.32 -11.13
C ILE A 258 6.39 -1.61 -10.75
N ASP A 259 5.98 -2.76 -11.31
CA ASP A 259 6.46 -4.10 -10.88
C ASP A 259 7.19 -4.87 -11.99
N GLY A 260 7.42 -4.21 -13.12
CA GLY A 260 8.07 -4.72 -14.32
C GLY A 260 8.02 -3.66 -15.41
N THR A 261 8.86 -3.77 -16.45
CA THR A 261 8.89 -2.78 -17.53
C THR A 261 8.16 -3.27 -18.78
N GLY A 262 7.72 -2.32 -19.63
CA GLY A 262 7.06 -2.62 -20.90
C GLY A 262 5.93 -3.64 -20.77
N ALA A 263 5.92 -4.62 -21.67
CA ALA A 263 4.87 -5.63 -21.73
C ALA A 263 4.77 -6.52 -20.46
N VAL A 264 5.87 -6.74 -19.74
CA VAL A 264 5.84 -7.49 -18.46
C VAL A 264 5.18 -6.66 -17.38
N GLY A 265 5.48 -5.35 -17.32
CA GLY A 265 4.78 -4.42 -16.43
C GLY A 265 3.27 -4.39 -16.69
N GLU A 266 2.88 -4.33 -17.96
CA GLU A 266 1.47 -4.31 -18.40
C GLU A 266 0.75 -5.65 -18.12
N TYR A 267 1.49 -6.77 -18.24
CA TYR A 267 1.01 -8.07 -17.81
C TYR A 267 0.73 -8.11 -16.31
N ILE A 268 1.69 -7.71 -15.47
CA ILE A 268 1.55 -7.71 -14.01
C ILE A 268 0.43 -6.76 -13.58
N ARG A 269 0.44 -5.54 -14.11
CA ARG A 269 -0.48 -4.44 -13.77
C ARG A 269 -1.44 -4.16 -14.93
N THR A 270 -2.40 -5.05 -15.17
CA THR A 270 -3.38 -4.86 -16.25
C THR A 270 -4.13 -3.54 -16.08
N GLY A 271 -4.06 -2.68 -17.10
CA GLY A 271 -4.51 -1.29 -17.07
C GLY A 271 -3.36 -0.28 -17.21
N LEU A 272 -2.13 -0.70 -16.90
CA LEU A 272 -0.93 0.09 -17.15
C LEU A 272 -0.74 0.31 -18.66
N ASN A 273 -0.41 1.54 -19.01
CA ASN A 273 0.27 1.90 -20.24
C ASN A 273 1.69 2.32 -19.86
N TYR A 274 2.68 1.48 -20.15
CA TYR A 274 4.03 1.72 -19.64
C TYR A 274 4.66 3.00 -20.21
N LYS A 275 4.37 3.34 -21.48
CA LYS A 275 4.91 4.54 -22.13
C LYS A 275 4.36 5.81 -21.50
N GLU A 276 3.06 5.84 -21.24
CA GLU A 276 2.40 6.95 -20.58
C GLU A 276 2.89 7.11 -19.13
N TRP A 277 2.98 6.00 -18.39
CA TRP A 277 3.56 6.01 -17.05
C TRP A 277 4.98 6.60 -17.04
N LEU A 278 5.82 6.21 -18.00
CA LEU A 278 7.18 6.71 -18.14
C LEU A 278 7.22 8.22 -18.40
N GLN A 279 6.30 8.73 -19.21
CA GLN A 279 6.16 10.16 -19.47
C GLN A 279 5.77 10.92 -18.20
N TYR A 280 4.75 10.45 -17.49
CA TYR A 280 4.30 11.08 -16.25
C TYR A 280 5.34 11.00 -15.13
N PHE A 281 6.09 9.90 -15.04
CA PHE A 281 7.21 9.75 -14.11
C PHE A 281 8.36 10.71 -14.46
N ALA A 282 8.70 10.85 -15.75
CA ALA A 282 9.69 11.80 -16.22
C ALA A 282 9.31 13.26 -15.94
N MET A 283 8.02 13.60 -16.00
CA MET A 283 7.54 14.93 -15.61
C MET A 283 7.72 15.16 -14.10
N GLY A 284 7.31 14.19 -13.28
CA GLY A 284 7.46 14.28 -11.82
C GLY A 284 8.92 14.43 -11.39
N THR A 285 9.84 13.69 -12.01
CA THR A 285 11.28 13.76 -11.67
C THR A 285 11.89 15.12 -11.99
N LYS A 286 11.47 15.77 -13.09
CA LYS A 286 11.88 17.16 -13.39
C LYS A 286 11.41 18.14 -12.31
N ILE A 287 10.21 17.96 -11.79
CA ILE A 287 9.64 18.82 -10.74
C ILE A 287 10.27 18.53 -9.38
N ALA A 288 10.62 17.26 -9.09
CA ALA A 288 11.40 16.85 -7.93
C ALA A 288 12.84 17.41 -7.94
N ARG A 289 13.34 17.83 -9.11
CA ARG A 289 14.71 18.33 -9.33
C ARG A 289 15.72 17.27 -8.86
N SER A 290 16.59 17.61 -7.90
CA SER A 290 17.60 16.71 -7.36
C SER A 290 17.13 15.93 -6.12
N ASP A 291 15.91 16.15 -5.62
CA ASP A 291 15.42 15.43 -4.44
C ASP A 291 14.84 14.07 -4.82
N ARG A 292 15.72 13.05 -4.78
CA ARG A 292 15.44 11.64 -5.07
C ARG A 292 14.35 11.02 -4.20
N ARG A 293 14.01 11.66 -3.09
CA ARG A 293 12.99 11.17 -2.15
C ARG A 293 11.57 11.55 -2.56
N LYS A 294 11.41 12.55 -3.44
CA LYS A 294 10.09 13.02 -3.89
C LYS A 294 9.47 12.13 -4.96
N MET A 295 10.25 11.64 -5.91
CA MET A 295 9.79 10.66 -6.91
C MET A 295 10.55 9.36 -6.73
N ARG A 296 9.82 8.29 -6.41
CA ARG A 296 10.40 6.97 -6.13
C ARG A 296 9.71 5.90 -6.95
N ILE A 297 10.48 4.90 -7.34
CA ILE A 297 9.93 3.65 -7.88
C ILE A 297 9.44 2.82 -6.70
N ASP A 298 8.15 2.50 -6.69
CA ASP A 298 7.56 1.57 -5.71
C ASP A 298 7.38 0.20 -6.38
N PHE A 299 8.36 -0.68 -6.13
CA PHE A 299 8.51 -1.97 -6.78
C PHE A 299 8.06 -3.11 -5.86
N THR A 300 7.01 -3.82 -6.27
CA THR A 300 6.59 -5.07 -5.63
C THR A 300 7.21 -6.24 -6.40
N LEU A 301 8.17 -6.92 -5.79
CA LEU A 301 8.78 -8.12 -6.33
C LEU A 301 7.73 -9.24 -6.42
N THR A 302 7.34 -9.52 -7.65
CA THR A 302 6.57 -10.70 -8.06
C THR A 302 7.48 -11.70 -8.77
N LEU A 303 7.00 -12.92 -9.05
CA LEU A 303 7.74 -13.89 -9.85
C LEU A 303 8.03 -13.36 -11.28
N PRO A 304 7.07 -12.79 -12.03
CA PRO A 304 7.40 -12.07 -13.26
C PRO A 304 8.38 -10.91 -13.04
N GLY A 305 8.19 -10.13 -11.97
CA GLY A 305 9.04 -8.99 -11.63
C GLY A 305 10.48 -9.37 -11.26
N LEU A 306 10.73 -10.60 -10.79
CA LEU A 306 12.07 -11.13 -10.52
C LEU A 306 12.95 -11.06 -11.77
N PHE A 307 12.38 -11.39 -12.93
CA PHE A 307 13.07 -11.33 -14.22
C PHE A 307 13.18 -9.90 -14.79
N GLU A 308 12.58 -8.91 -14.14
CA GLU A 308 12.64 -7.49 -14.53
C GLU A 308 13.58 -6.66 -13.64
N ILE A 309 14.23 -7.26 -12.64
CA ILE A 309 15.09 -6.55 -11.67
C ILE A 309 16.16 -5.70 -12.35
N VAL A 310 16.83 -6.23 -13.38
CA VAL A 310 17.85 -5.48 -14.15
C VAL A 310 17.24 -4.24 -14.81
N ASN A 311 16.06 -4.37 -15.39
CA ASN A 311 15.37 -3.26 -16.05
C ASN A 311 14.88 -2.21 -15.04
N ILE A 312 14.40 -2.65 -13.88
CA ILE A 312 13.99 -1.75 -12.79
C ILE A 312 15.19 -0.98 -12.21
N CYS A 313 16.34 -1.65 -12.00
CA CYS A 313 17.56 -0.98 -11.55
C CYS A 313 18.07 0.02 -12.59
N ARG A 314 18.02 -0.35 -13.88
CA ARG A 314 18.36 0.57 -14.99
C ARG A 314 17.42 1.78 -15.01
N LEU A 315 16.11 1.57 -14.91
CA LEU A 315 15.12 2.64 -14.87
C LEU A 315 15.39 3.62 -13.71
N ALA A 316 15.67 3.10 -12.52
CA ALA A 316 16.01 3.93 -11.37
C ALA A 316 17.29 4.75 -11.59
N ARG A 317 18.31 4.14 -12.22
CA ARG A 317 19.56 4.81 -12.58
C ARG A 317 19.34 5.91 -13.61
N ASP A 318 18.58 5.62 -14.65
CA ASP A 318 18.32 6.56 -15.76
C ASP A 318 17.59 7.82 -15.28
N PHE A 319 16.68 7.68 -14.31
CA PHE A 319 16.00 8.82 -13.69
C PHE A 319 16.70 9.36 -12.42
N ASN A 320 17.78 8.72 -11.97
CA ASN A 320 18.46 9.03 -10.71
C ASN A 320 17.50 9.11 -9.51
N VAL A 321 16.70 8.06 -9.29
CA VAL A 321 15.69 7.98 -8.22
C VAL A 321 15.94 6.81 -7.27
N ASP A 322 15.34 6.87 -6.08
CA ASP A 322 15.36 5.75 -5.15
C ASP A 322 14.31 4.69 -5.51
N ILE A 323 14.59 3.45 -5.12
CA ILE A 323 13.64 2.32 -5.21
C ILE A 323 13.18 1.96 -3.80
N LEU A 324 11.87 1.92 -3.61
CA LEU A 324 11.23 1.24 -2.49
C LEU A 324 10.84 -0.16 -2.98
N ALA A 325 11.43 -1.19 -2.38
CA ALA A 325 11.20 -2.57 -2.79
C ALA A 325 10.49 -3.35 -1.69
N LYS A 326 9.49 -4.13 -2.08
CA LYS A 326 8.74 -5.04 -1.20
C LYS A 326 8.50 -6.36 -1.92
N VAL A 327 8.37 -7.45 -1.18
CA VAL A 327 8.00 -8.74 -1.77
C VAL A 327 6.49 -8.89 -1.70
N VAL A 328 5.87 -9.42 -2.76
CA VAL A 328 4.44 -9.71 -2.73
C VAL A 328 4.09 -10.59 -1.52
N PHE A 329 2.99 -10.26 -0.85
CA PHE A 329 2.50 -11.08 0.26
C PHE A 329 2.01 -12.43 -0.27
N ALA A 330 2.40 -13.48 0.43
CA ALA A 330 1.90 -14.81 0.16
C ALA A 330 1.76 -15.60 1.46
N PHE A 331 0.56 -16.13 1.68
CA PHE A 331 0.19 -16.88 2.89
C PHE A 331 -0.23 -18.32 2.56
N THR A 332 -0.25 -18.68 1.28
CA THR A 332 -0.65 -19.99 0.78
C THR A 332 0.20 -20.38 -0.43
N PRO A 333 0.45 -21.68 -0.68
CA PRO A 333 1.33 -22.14 -1.74
C PRO A 333 0.75 -21.96 -3.16
N ASP A 334 -0.51 -21.51 -3.31
CA ASP A 334 -1.14 -21.26 -4.61
C ASP A 334 -0.88 -19.86 -5.20
N ILE A 335 -0.06 -19.04 -4.55
CA ILE A 335 0.24 -17.67 -4.98
C ILE A 335 1.40 -17.67 -6.00
N ALA A 336 1.10 -18.07 -7.24
CA ALA A 336 2.08 -18.13 -8.35
C ALA A 336 2.80 -16.80 -8.64
N MET A 337 2.20 -15.67 -8.27
CA MET A 337 2.84 -14.35 -8.40
C MET A 337 4.01 -14.14 -7.42
N SER A 338 4.24 -15.02 -6.44
CA SER A 338 5.36 -14.93 -5.50
C SER A 338 6.63 -15.58 -6.06
N PRO A 339 7.83 -14.96 -5.93
CA PRO A 339 9.08 -15.63 -6.26
C PRO A 339 9.29 -16.96 -5.52
N LEU A 340 8.74 -17.08 -4.30
CA LEU A 340 8.82 -18.30 -3.48
C LEU A 340 8.01 -19.48 -4.04
N PHE A 341 7.26 -19.25 -5.12
CA PHE A 341 6.59 -20.30 -5.89
C PHE A 341 7.57 -21.18 -6.67
N LEU A 342 8.78 -20.67 -6.99
CA LEU A 342 9.82 -21.48 -7.60
C LEU A 342 10.47 -22.42 -6.57
N PRO A 343 10.88 -23.63 -6.97
CA PRO A 343 11.75 -24.48 -6.17
C PRO A 343 13.05 -23.75 -5.80
N LYS A 344 13.58 -24.05 -4.63
CA LYS A 344 14.74 -23.35 -4.05
C LYS A 344 15.94 -23.29 -4.98
N HIS A 345 16.27 -24.41 -5.63
CA HIS A 345 17.42 -24.50 -6.52
C HIS A 345 17.28 -23.59 -7.75
N ILE A 346 16.07 -23.41 -8.30
CA ILE A 346 15.80 -22.50 -9.43
C ILE A 346 15.86 -21.04 -8.95
N LEU A 347 15.18 -20.74 -7.85
CA LEU A 347 15.13 -19.39 -7.29
C LEU A 347 16.53 -18.90 -6.91
N HIS A 348 17.28 -19.70 -6.15
CA HIS A 348 18.59 -19.31 -5.65
C HIS A 348 19.60 -19.15 -6.78
N ALA A 349 19.60 -20.05 -7.77
CA ALA A 349 20.49 -19.94 -8.92
C ALA A 349 20.29 -18.62 -9.67
N TYR A 350 19.03 -18.22 -9.90
CA TYR A 350 18.75 -16.96 -10.59
C TYR A 350 19.05 -15.72 -9.72
N ILE A 351 18.80 -15.78 -8.41
CA ILE A 351 19.20 -14.71 -7.50
C ILE A 351 20.72 -14.53 -7.49
N ASP A 352 21.48 -15.64 -7.50
CA ASP A 352 22.94 -15.58 -7.52
C ASP A 352 23.46 -14.96 -8.82
N GLU A 353 22.86 -15.26 -9.97
CA GLU A 353 23.14 -14.58 -11.23
C GLU A 353 22.84 -13.06 -11.14
N LEU A 354 21.70 -12.68 -10.59
CA LEU A 354 21.33 -11.26 -10.40
C LEU A 354 22.32 -10.53 -9.50
N LEU A 355 22.77 -11.15 -8.40
CA LEU A 355 23.71 -10.54 -7.45
C LEU A 355 25.12 -10.36 -8.03
N LEU A 356 25.49 -11.16 -9.04
CA LEU A 356 26.73 -11.03 -9.81
C LEU A 356 26.64 -10.03 -10.97
N THR A 357 25.44 -9.57 -11.31
CA THR A 357 25.23 -8.64 -12.43
C THR A 357 25.53 -7.20 -12.02
N ASP A 358 26.44 -6.53 -12.72
CA ASP A 358 26.85 -5.14 -12.45
C ASP A 358 25.68 -4.13 -12.50
N TYR A 359 24.63 -4.45 -13.25
CA TYR A 359 23.44 -3.60 -13.35
C TYR A 359 22.52 -3.66 -12.13
N VAL A 360 22.73 -4.60 -11.21
CA VAL A 360 22.00 -4.75 -9.93
C VAL A 360 22.86 -4.22 -8.79
N ASP A 361 23.15 -2.93 -8.86
CA ASP A 361 23.97 -2.17 -7.91
C ASP A 361 23.14 -1.49 -6.81
N ASN A 362 21.82 -1.40 -6.98
CA ASN A 362 20.94 -0.76 -6.02
C ASN A 362 20.92 -1.54 -4.69
N ARG A 363 21.36 -0.87 -3.62
CA ARG A 363 21.48 -1.46 -2.27
C ARG A 363 20.17 -2.11 -1.79
N THR A 364 19.04 -1.41 -1.90
CA THR A 364 17.73 -1.92 -1.48
C THR A 364 17.36 -3.21 -2.20
N ILE A 365 17.61 -3.29 -3.51
CA ILE A 365 17.35 -4.49 -4.31
C ILE A 365 18.27 -5.64 -3.89
N ARG A 366 19.57 -5.38 -3.70
CA ARG A 366 20.53 -6.42 -3.27
C ARG A 366 20.17 -6.99 -1.89
N GLU A 367 19.82 -6.12 -0.94
CA GLU A 367 19.37 -6.53 0.40
C GLU A 367 18.06 -7.33 0.32
N MET A 368 17.07 -6.90 -0.48
CA MET A 368 15.84 -7.65 -0.70
C MET A 368 16.10 -9.05 -1.28
N LEU A 369 17.00 -9.17 -2.27
CA LEU A 369 17.38 -10.45 -2.87
C LEU A 369 18.09 -11.38 -1.88
N GLN A 370 19.01 -10.85 -1.07
CA GLN A 370 19.68 -11.60 -0.01
C GLN A 370 18.69 -12.09 1.05
N ASN A 371 17.77 -11.22 1.48
CA ASN A 371 16.71 -11.59 2.42
C ASN A 371 15.78 -12.66 1.83
N LEU A 372 15.47 -12.58 0.53
CA LEU A 372 14.63 -13.59 -0.14
C LEU A 372 15.26 -14.98 -0.10
N LYS A 373 16.59 -15.11 -0.20
CA LYS A 373 17.29 -16.41 -0.07
C LYS A 373 17.22 -17.03 1.33
N GLN A 374 16.90 -16.24 2.35
CA GLN A 374 16.76 -16.73 3.72
C GLN A 374 15.34 -17.21 4.04
N ARG A 375 14.38 -16.95 3.15
CA ARG A 375 13.00 -17.37 3.33
C ARG A 375 12.80 -18.79 2.79
N PRO A 376 11.98 -19.62 3.46
CA PRO A 376 11.59 -20.90 2.89
C PRO A 376 10.80 -20.67 1.60
N THR A 377 11.04 -21.50 0.58
CA THR A 377 10.11 -21.55 -0.57
C THR A 377 8.79 -22.18 -0.16
N PHE A 378 7.75 -22.08 -0.99
CA PHE A 378 6.48 -22.73 -0.68
C PHE A 378 6.59 -24.25 -0.56
N GLU A 379 7.54 -24.87 -1.27
CA GLU A 379 7.86 -26.28 -1.13
C GLU A 379 8.39 -26.62 0.28
N GLU A 380 9.20 -25.74 0.86
CA GLU A 380 9.78 -25.92 2.20
C GLU A 380 8.78 -25.54 3.31
N GLU A 381 8.00 -24.48 3.10
CA GLU A 381 7.04 -23.96 4.09
C GLU A 381 5.75 -24.78 4.15
N PHE A 382 5.29 -25.31 3.01
CA PHE A 382 4.02 -26.04 2.88
C PHE A 382 4.22 -27.42 2.22
N PRO A 383 5.08 -28.31 2.75
CA PRO A 383 5.47 -29.54 2.07
C PRO A 383 4.28 -30.45 1.71
N ASP A 384 3.25 -30.49 2.55
CA ASP A 384 2.06 -31.34 2.35
C ASP A 384 1.02 -30.74 1.39
N GLU A 385 1.04 -29.42 1.20
CA GLU A 385 0.05 -28.69 0.38
C GLU A 385 0.63 -28.21 -0.95
N TYR A 386 1.96 -28.07 -1.05
CA TYR A 386 2.65 -27.43 -2.15
C TYR A 386 2.28 -28.04 -3.51
N ALA A 387 2.23 -29.37 -3.61
CA ALA A 387 1.87 -30.06 -4.86
C ALA A 387 0.48 -29.67 -5.38
N LYS A 388 -0.52 -29.55 -4.49
CA LYS A 388 -1.87 -29.10 -4.86
C LYS A 388 -1.93 -27.59 -5.06
N GLY A 389 -1.21 -26.84 -4.22
CA GLY A 389 -1.09 -25.39 -4.27
C GLY A 389 -0.57 -24.91 -5.62
N ARG A 390 0.51 -25.51 -6.12
CA ARG A 390 1.09 -25.13 -7.41
C ARG A 390 0.18 -25.37 -8.61
N ILE A 391 -0.59 -26.47 -8.60
CA ILE A 391 -1.62 -26.75 -9.63
C ILE A 391 -2.69 -25.66 -9.61
N LYS A 392 -3.23 -25.36 -8.42
CA LYS A 392 -4.24 -24.31 -8.24
C LYS A 392 -3.72 -22.93 -8.66
N GLY A 393 -2.48 -22.60 -8.32
CA GLY A 393 -1.80 -21.37 -8.72
C GLY A 393 -1.66 -21.25 -10.24
N LYS A 394 -1.23 -22.34 -10.90
CA LYS A 394 -1.15 -22.42 -12.37
C LYS A 394 -2.51 -22.22 -13.02
N TRP A 395 -3.54 -22.94 -12.56
CA TRP A 395 -4.90 -22.79 -13.08
C TRP A 395 -5.43 -21.37 -12.90
N ARG A 396 -5.17 -20.73 -11.75
CA ARG A 396 -5.57 -19.34 -11.51
C ARG A 396 -4.92 -18.39 -12.52
N MET A 397 -3.62 -18.52 -12.77
CA MET A 397 -2.92 -17.66 -13.75
C MET A 397 -3.43 -17.92 -15.16
N GLN A 398 -3.57 -19.18 -15.58
CA GLN A 398 -4.10 -19.52 -16.90
C GLN A 398 -5.53 -19.01 -17.11
N ALA A 399 -6.38 -19.07 -16.08
CA ALA A 399 -7.73 -18.52 -16.13
C ALA A 399 -7.72 -16.99 -16.32
N LEU A 400 -6.83 -16.28 -15.61
CA LEU A 400 -6.66 -14.83 -15.77
C LEU A 400 -6.09 -14.47 -17.14
N ASP A 401 -5.11 -15.23 -17.64
CA ASP A 401 -4.51 -15.01 -18.95
C ASP A 401 -5.53 -15.22 -20.07
N LYS A 402 -6.33 -16.29 -19.99
CA LYS A 402 -7.45 -16.52 -20.93
C LYS A 402 -8.47 -15.40 -20.88
N LEU A 403 -8.80 -14.91 -19.69
CA LEU A 403 -9.79 -13.84 -19.50
C LEU A 403 -9.30 -12.49 -20.02
N ARG A 404 -8.00 -12.21 -19.90
CA ARG A 404 -7.40 -10.89 -20.22
C ARG A 404 -6.77 -10.83 -21.61
N GLY A 405 -6.44 -11.97 -22.20
CA GLY A 405 -5.78 -12.07 -23.49
C GLY A 405 -4.33 -11.56 -23.47
N GLY A 406 -3.63 -11.73 -24.60
CA GLY A 406 -2.26 -11.27 -24.78
C GLY A 406 -1.21 -12.19 -24.15
N MET A 407 -0.21 -11.58 -23.52
CA MET A 407 0.90 -12.28 -22.84
C MET A 407 0.37 -13.23 -21.76
N GLN A 408 0.95 -14.42 -21.68
CA GLN A 408 0.65 -15.41 -20.64
C GLN A 408 1.71 -15.40 -19.54
N PHE A 409 1.39 -15.95 -18.38
CA PHE A 409 2.30 -16.05 -17.23
C PHE A 409 3.63 -16.69 -17.63
N ARG A 410 3.56 -17.78 -18.41
CA ARG A 410 4.73 -18.51 -18.90
C ARG A 410 5.69 -17.62 -19.69
N ASP A 411 5.19 -16.65 -20.45
CA ASP A 411 6.00 -15.76 -21.30
C ASP A 411 6.85 -14.75 -20.48
N THR A 412 6.47 -14.55 -19.22
CA THR A 412 7.21 -13.70 -18.28
C THR A 412 8.41 -14.40 -17.67
N LEU A 413 8.45 -15.73 -17.67
CA LEU A 413 9.54 -16.53 -17.10
C LEU A 413 10.73 -16.54 -18.08
N LYS A 414 11.88 -15.97 -17.68
CA LYS A 414 12.99 -15.73 -18.61
C LYS A 414 14.08 -16.82 -18.60
N THR A 415 14.11 -17.71 -17.62
CA THR A 415 15.03 -18.85 -17.61
C THR A 415 14.39 -20.08 -18.23
N ILE A 416 15.22 -21.03 -18.69
CA ILE A 416 14.74 -22.33 -19.20
C ILE A 416 14.12 -23.12 -18.03
N GLN A 417 14.84 -23.19 -16.92
CA GLN A 417 14.47 -23.93 -15.72
C GLN A 417 13.12 -23.48 -15.14
N ALA A 418 12.86 -22.16 -15.06
CA ALA A 418 11.58 -21.67 -14.56
C ALA A 418 10.41 -22.01 -15.51
N ARG A 419 10.65 -22.03 -16.83
CA ARG A 419 9.64 -22.42 -17.82
C ARG A 419 9.36 -23.92 -17.78
N GLU A 420 10.40 -24.75 -17.68
CA GLU A 420 10.26 -26.20 -17.51
C GLU A 420 9.50 -26.54 -16.23
N PHE A 421 9.86 -25.92 -15.10
CA PHE A 421 9.11 -26.03 -13.85
C PHE A 421 7.64 -25.58 -13.99
N TRP A 422 7.37 -24.50 -14.72
CA TRP A 422 5.98 -24.10 -14.95
C TRP A 422 5.22 -25.13 -15.78
N ASP A 423 5.86 -25.68 -16.81
CA ASP A 423 5.26 -26.62 -17.74
C ASP A 423 4.97 -27.99 -17.11
N GLU A 424 5.82 -28.45 -16.19
CA GLU A 424 5.67 -29.76 -15.51
C GLU A 424 4.45 -29.83 -14.57
N ILE A 425 3.95 -28.69 -14.09
CA ILE A 425 2.81 -28.65 -13.16
C ILE A 425 1.57 -29.17 -13.89
N CYS A 426 1.13 -30.38 -13.54
CA CYS A 426 -0.02 -31.08 -14.13
C CYS A 426 -1.16 -31.22 -13.14
#